data_AF-A0A936BC08-F1
#
_entry.id   AF-A0A936BC08-F1
#
_cell.length_a   1.000
_cell.length_b   1.000
_cell.length_c   1.000
_cell.angle_alpha   90.00
_cell.angle_beta   90.00
_cell.angle_gamma   90.00
#
_symmetry.space_group_name_H-M   'P 1'
#
loop_
_entity.id
_entity.type
_entity.pdbx_description
1 polymer ?
#
loop_
_entity_poly.entity_id
_entity_poly.type
_entity_poly.pdbx_seq_one_letter_code
_entity_poly.pdbx_strand_id
1 'polypeptide(L)'
;MFGTPSFGLPREMADELDRRIALGGGRKDFWDRPAEAINGEIAGWVEEARRRARPVFISYNSADLDAAKQIGGVIDEGGYSVFAQYKDMPPGSNFIAEMQRGLENMGKFSPIYSPDYIASDICQDEWNAAYNMDRGGRRRLIVGFLVRPTVLKPLQKQICYVPLYAVPEDKARQAILDALAADGTKHSPERSRGEAREAASPDPVIHDGRIDVNAESPIEQPFIDDELAHLPEEMRKLLRLIIASMSTANAPIMAREAATDYRDELITNGARPHMPDLIRCAEFIQADIEIAVQFDASWYAGGLKKALEEFSRLHEKLRQRFPLVMLRDHAIENSSIDSASFDKPEFSSSHKQLANASGKAEDDGKASEEFRRVMERRERQRQDIESLREPAKPVDGELIPADKDRVSPANLKKRFLFDVSGTADRLLERVAKVTDIADSEAGKAIIKASKEMLKAIWGG
;
A
#
# COMPACT_ATOMS: atom_id res chain seq x y z
N MET A 1 3.53 45.10 24.72
CA MET A 1 4.10 44.15 23.74
C MET A 1 3.48 42.79 24.01
N PHE A 2 2.61 42.32 23.14
CA PHE A 2 2.15 40.93 23.23
C PHE A 2 3.30 40.04 22.73
N GLY A 3 3.86 39.21 23.62
CA GLY A 3 4.95 38.29 23.26
C GLY A 3 4.54 37.33 22.15
N THR A 4 5.51 36.78 21.43
CA THR A 4 5.28 35.77 20.39
C THR A 4 4.50 34.59 20.99
N PRO A 5 3.39 34.13 20.37
CA PRO A 5 2.64 32.97 20.85
C PRO A 5 3.53 31.74 21.03
N SER A 6 3.28 30.97 22.10
CA SER A 6 4.02 29.76 22.44
C SER A 6 3.91 28.69 21.35
N PHE A 7 4.99 27.92 21.16
CA PHE A 7 5.05 26.73 20.29
C PHE A 7 4.69 26.91 18.80
N GLY A 8 4.61 28.16 18.31
CA GLY A 8 4.22 28.47 16.93
C GLY A 8 2.72 28.28 16.66
N LEU A 9 1.89 28.33 17.71
CA LEU A 9 0.44 28.16 17.63
C LEU A 9 -0.29 29.50 17.42
N PRO A 10 -1.52 29.49 16.86
CA PRO A 10 -2.43 30.63 16.94
C PRO A 10 -2.60 31.07 18.40
N ARG A 11 -2.68 32.39 18.65
CA ARG A 11 -2.66 32.96 20.01
C ARG A 11 -3.67 32.32 20.96
N GLU A 12 -4.91 32.13 20.51
CA GLU A 12 -5.97 31.53 21.33
C GLU A 12 -5.60 30.11 21.82
N MET A 13 -5.05 29.29 20.92
CA MET A 13 -4.62 27.92 21.24
C MET A 13 -3.34 27.90 22.06
N ALA A 14 -2.43 28.85 21.83
CA ALA A 14 -1.25 29.03 22.67
C ALA A 14 -1.67 29.38 24.11
N ASP A 15 -2.61 30.31 24.27
CA ASP A 15 -3.11 30.73 25.58
C ASP A 15 -3.85 29.58 26.30
N GLU A 16 -4.61 28.76 25.58
CA GLU A 16 -5.26 27.56 26.14
C GLU A 16 -4.23 26.51 26.57
N LEU A 17 -3.25 26.23 25.72
CA LEU A 17 -2.18 25.26 26.01
C LEU A 17 -1.33 25.72 27.20
N ASP A 18 -0.95 26.99 27.25
CA ASP A 18 -0.16 27.56 28.34
C ASP A 18 -0.92 27.46 29.68
N ARG A 19 -2.25 27.68 29.68
CA ARG A 19 -3.10 27.44 30.86
C ARG A 19 -3.12 25.96 31.24
N ARG A 20 -3.30 25.05 30.29
CA ARG A 20 -3.31 23.61 30.54
C ARG A 20 -1.97 23.14 31.14
N ILE A 21 -0.85 23.62 30.61
CA ILE A 21 0.49 23.35 31.13
C ILE A 21 0.61 23.86 32.56
N ALA A 22 0.30 25.14 32.81
CA ALA A 22 0.39 25.74 34.14
C ALA A 22 -0.41 24.98 35.20
N LEU A 23 -1.59 24.47 34.83
CA LEU A 23 -2.48 23.70 35.72
C LEU A 23 -2.13 22.21 35.81
N GLY A 24 -1.05 21.75 35.17
CA GLY A 24 -0.66 20.34 35.15
C GLY A 24 -1.71 19.41 34.54
N GLY A 25 -2.48 19.92 33.58
CA GLY A 25 -3.62 19.21 33.01
C GLY A 25 -4.76 18.97 34.01
N GLY A 26 -4.83 19.74 35.09
CA GLY A 26 -5.82 19.60 36.17
C GLY A 26 -5.42 18.63 37.29
N ARG A 27 -4.20 18.05 37.25
CA ARG A 27 -3.70 17.13 38.29
C ARG A 27 -2.80 17.85 39.28
N LYS A 28 -3.02 17.59 40.56
CA LYS A 28 -2.29 18.24 41.67
C LYS A 28 -0.85 17.74 41.84
N ASP A 29 -0.60 16.49 41.50
CA ASP A 29 0.69 15.80 41.60
C ASP A 29 1.55 15.94 40.33
N PHE A 30 1.06 16.65 39.31
CA PHE A 30 1.70 16.68 37.99
C PHE A 30 3.16 17.14 38.05
N TRP A 31 3.42 18.21 38.81
CA TRP A 31 4.75 18.82 38.93
C TRP A 31 5.69 18.07 39.88
N ASP A 32 5.17 17.10 40.66
CA ASP A 32 5.96 16.27 41.58
C ASP A 32 6.55 15.02 40.86
N ARG A 33 6.16 14.79 39.60
CA ARG A 33 6.60 13.65 38.78
C ARG A 33 8.01 13.85 38.21
N PRO A 34 8.70 12.78 37.76
CA PRO A 34 9.97 12.90 37.07
C PRO A 34 9.87 13.80 35.83
N ALA A 35 10.90 14.63 35.60
CA ALA A 35 10.92 15.60 34.50
C ALA A 35 10.70 14.97 33.12
N GLU A 36 11.20 13.76 32.89
CA GLU A 36 11.00 13.02 31.63
C GLU A 36 9.50 12.74 31.37
N ALA A 37 8.77 12.31 32.41
CA ALA A 37 7.34 12.03 32.29
C ALA A 37 6.51 13.32 32.10
N ILE A 38 6.89 14.40 32.78
CA ILE A 38 6.27 15.73 32.62
C ILE A 38 6.49 16.24 31.19
N ASN A 39 7.74 16.21 30.72
CA ASN A 39 8.11 16.70 29.40
C ASN A 39 7.45 15.88 28.29
N GLY A 40 7.38 14.55 28.43
CA GLY A 40 6.69 13.68 27.48
C GLY A 40 5.20 14.02 27.37
N GLU A 41 4.55 14.34 28.48
CA GLU A 41 3.13 14.67 28.48
C GLU A 41 2.84 16.08 27.95
N ILE A 42 3.65 17.07 28.32
CA ILE A 42 3.58 18.42 27.73
C ILE A 42 3.81 18.36 26.22
N ALA A 43 4.78 17.57 25.75
CA ALA A 43 5.00 17.34 24.33
C ALA A 43 3.75 16.77 23.65
N GLY A 44 3.06 15.81 24.30
CA GLY A 44 1.78 15.30 23.84
C GLY A 44 0.71 16.38 23.67
N TRP A 45 0.57 17.29 24.64
CA TRP A 45 -0.39 18.40 24.57
C TRP A 45 -0.03 19.43 23.49
N VAL A 46 1.27 19.70 23.30
CA VAL A 46 1.74 20.58 22.22
C VAL A 46 1.38 19.99 20.86
N GLU A 47 1.59 18.69 20.65
CA GLU A 47 1.24 18.01 19.40
C GLU A 47 -0.27 17.91 19.17
N GLU A 48 -1.07 17.75 20.23
CA GLU A 48 -2.54 17.87 20.15
C GLU A 48 -2.96 19.27 19.68
N ALA A 49 -2.41 20.32 20.31
CA ALA A 49 -2.73 21.70 19.95
C ALA A 49 -2.31 22.03 18.52
N ARG A 50 -1.16 21.53 18.06
CA ARG A 50 -0.68 21.69 16.67
C ARG A 50 -1.61 21.03 15.65
N ARG A 51 -2.12 19.83 15.96
CA ARG A 51 -3.08 19.12 15.08
C ARG A 51 -4.41 19.86 14.95
N ARG A 52 -4.85 20.54 16.00
CA ARG A 52 -6.05 21.40 15.93
C ARG A 52 -5.80 22.76 15.29
N ALA A 53 -4.59 23.31 15.41
CA ALA A 53 -4.26 24.64 14.92
C ALA A 53 -4.26 24.79 13.39
N ARG A 54 -4.08 23.69 12.66
CA ARG A 54 -4.06 23.71 11.19
C ARG A 54 -5.04 22.67 10.65
N PRO A 55 -6.24 23.09 10.21
CA PRO A 55 -7.29 22.15 9.85
C PRO A 55 -6.91 21.32 8.63
N VAL A 56 -7.47 20.12 8.57
CA VAL A 56 -7.52 19.31 7.36
C VAL A 56 -8.62 19.88 6.47
N PHE A 57 -8.24 20.37 5.30
CA PHE A 57 -9.18 20.80 4.27
C PHE A 57 -9.78 19.56 3.61
N ILE A 58 -11.10 19.37 3.66
CA ILE A 58 -11.79 18.32 2.89
C ILE A 58 -12.28 18.89 1.56
N SER A 59 -11.64 18.49 0.47
CA SER A 59 -12.01 18.86 -0.90
C SER A 59 -12.80 17.71 -1.52
N TYR A 60 -14.03 17.97 -1.94
CA TYR A 60 -14.96 16.94 -2.41
C TYR A 60 -15.92 17.51 -3.45
N ASN A 61 -16.45 16.65 -4.31
CA ASN A 61 -17.57 16.99 -5.17
C ASN A 61 -18.89 16.84 -4.41
N SER A 62 -19.92 17.64 -4.71
CA SER A 62 -21.22 17.56 -4.04
C SER A 62 -21.87 16.17 -4.11
N ALA A 63 -21.60 15.37 -5.15
CA ALA A 63 -22.04 13.98 -5.26
C ALA A 63 -21.43 13.05 -4.19
N ASP A 64 -20.30 13.44 -3.59
CA ASP A 64 -19.58 12.69 -2.55
C ASP A 64 -19.76 13.29 -1.15
N LEU A 65 -20.81 14.10 -0.93
CA LEU A 65 -21.05 14.80 0.33
C LEU A 65 -21.10 13.86 1.54
N ASP A 66 -21.77 12.71 1.41
CA ASP A 66 -21.91 11.77 2.52
C ASP A 66 -20.56 11.15 2.90
N ALA A 67 -19.75 10.77 1.91
CA ALA A 67 -18.39 10.29 2.14
C ALA A 67 -17.51 11.38 2.78
N ALA A 68 -17.60 12.63 2.30
CA ALA A 68 -16.87 13.76 2.86
C ALA A 68 -17.25 14.06 4.32
N LYS A 69 -18.53 13.88 4.69
CA LYS A 69 -19.01 14.00 6.07
C LYS A 69 -18.51 12.86 6.96
N GLN A 70 -18.56 11.62 6.47
CA GLN A 70 -18.06 10.47 7.23
C GLN A 70 -16.56 10.58 7.49
N ILE A 71 -15.77 10.87 6.45
CA ILE A 71 -14.32 11.04 6.57
C ILE A 71 -14.01 12.25 7.45
N GLY A 72 -14.67 13.39 7.23
CA GLY A 72 -14.52 14.57 8.09
C GLY A 72 -14.82 14.28 9.56
N GLY A 73 -15.89 13.53 9.85
CA GLY A 73 -16.23 13.10 11.21
C GLY A 73 -15.13 12.26 11.86
N VAL A 74 -14.60 11.26 11.15
CA VAL A 74 -13.49 10.43 11.64
C VAL A 74 -12.25 11.29 11.97
N ILE A 75 -11.94 12.26 11.11
CA ILE A 75 -10.79 13.15 11.28
C ILE A 75 -10.96 14.05 12.50
N ASP A 76 -12.15 14.62 12.69
CA ASP A 76 -12.51 15.48 13.82
C ASP A 76 -12.45 14.71 15.14
N GLU A 77 -13.05 13.51 15.19
CA GLU A 77 -12.98 12.59 16.33
C GLU A 77 -11.55 12.09 16.62
N GLY A 78 -10.69 12.06 15.60
CA GLY A 78 -9.27 11.74 15.71
C GLY A 78 -8.41 12.85 16.32
N GLY A 79 -9.01 14.00 16.66
CA GLY A 79 -8.34 15.14 17.29
C GLY A 79 -7.71 16.13 16.31
N TYR A 80 -8.00 16.02 15.02
CA TYR A 80 -7.63 17.02 14.01
C TYR A 80 -8.79 17.99 13.80
N SER A 81 -8.51 19.27 13.55
CA SER A 81 -9.57 20.18 13.11
C SER A 81 -9.90 19.95 11.64
N VAL A 82 -11.16 20.08 11.27
CA VAL A 82 -11.63 19.91 9.88
C VAL A 82 -12.18 21.23 9.35
N PHE A 83 -11.76 21.59 8.14
CA PHE A 83 -12.36 22.67 7.34
C PHE A 83 -13.04 22.06 6.12
N ALA A 84 -14.34 22.32 5.94
CA ALA A 84 -15.12 21.82 4.80
C ALA A 84 -16.28 22.74 4.44
N GLN A 85 -16.66 22.80 3.16
CA GLN A 85 -17.76 23.65 2.70
C GLN A 85 -19.07 23.41 3.48
N TYR A 86 -19.44 22.14 3.71
CA TYR A 86 -20.68 21.79 4.43
C TYR A 86 -20.68 22.19 5.91
N LYS A 87 -19.51 22.49 6.50
CA LYS A 87 -19.31 22.79 7.93
C LYS A 87 -19.07 24.28 8.17
N ASP A 88 -18.26 24.91 7.32
CA ASP A 88 -17.68 26.23 7.60
C ASP A 88 -18.19 27.36 6.69
N MET A 89 -19.06 27.06 5.72
CA MET A 89 -19.59 28.03 4.75
C MET A 89 -21.13 28.14 4.84
N PRO A 90 -21.67 28.83 5.86
CA PRO A 90 -23.11 29.04 5.98
C PRO A 90 -23.67 29.94 4.85
N PRO A 91 -25.00 29.94 4.63
CA PRO A 91 -25.63 30.85 3.68
C PRO A 91 -25.24 32.31 3.94
N GLY A 92 -24.79 33.01 2.89
CA GLY A 92 -24.29 34.39 2.96
C GLY A 92 -22.76 34.52 2.92
N SER A 93 -22.02 33.42 3.06
CA SER A 93 -20.56 33.41 2.86
C SER A 93 -20.16 33.62 1.39
N ASN A 94 -19.01 34.26 1.16
CA ASN A 94 -18.41 34.33 -0.17
C ASN A 94 -17.59 33.06 -0.43
N PHE A 95 -18.10 32.20 -1.29
CA PHE A 95 -17.49 30.90 -1.58
C PHE A 95 -16.00 30.98 -1.95
N ILE A 96 -15.61 31.88 -2.86
CA ILE A 96 -14.21 31.99 -3.32
C ILE A 96 -13.30 32.47 -2.20
N ALA A 97 -13.75 33.45 -1.40
CA ALA A 97 -12.97 33.94 -0.26
C ALA A 97 -12.77 32.85 0.80
N GLU A 98 -13.80 32.06 1.06
CA GLU A 98 -13.74 30.94 2.00
C GLU A 98 -12.83 29.80 1.52
N MET A 99 -12.88 29.49 0.22
CA MET A 99 -11.97 28.53 -0.40
C MET A 99 -10.51 28.98 -0.29
N GLN A 100 -10.21 30.24 -0.60
CA GLN A 100 -8.88 30.83 -0.44
C GLN A 100 -8.42 30.75 1.02
N ARG A 101 -9.29 31.13 1.97
CA ARG A 101 -9.02 31.05 3.40
C ARG A 101 -8.70 29.62 3.84
N GLY A 102 -9.44 28.64 3.36
CA GLY A 102 -9.17 27.23 3.66
C GLY A 102 -7.80 26.80 3.14
N LEU A 103 -7.47 27.10 1.88
CA LEU A 103 -6.19 26.75 1.27
C LEU A 103 -4.99 27.41 1.96
N GLU A 104 -5.14 28.64 2.45
CA GLU A 104 -4.06 29.38 3.14
C GLU A 104 -3.78 28.85 4.56
N ASN A 105 -4.81 28.38 5.26
CA ASN A 105 -4.71 28.03 6.68
C ASN A 105 -4.62 26.52 6.94
N MET A 106 -4.86 25.68 5.92
CA MET A 106 -4.84 24.23 6.08
C MET A 106 -3.46 23.68 6.47
N GLY A 107 -3.48 22.62 7.28
CA GLY A 107 -2.30 21.81 7.58
C GLY A 107 -2.11 20.70 6.56
N LYS A 108 -3.23 20.12 6.10
CA LYS A 108 -3.30 19.07 5.10
C LYS A 108 -4.48 19.34 4.18
N PHE A 109 -4.31 19.01 2.91
CA PHE A 109 -5.35 19.01 1.89
C PHE A 109 -5.79 17.57 1.64
N SER A 110 -7.07 17.28 1.82
CA SER A 110 -7.60 15.93 1.69
C SER A 110 -8.65 15.87 0.56
N PRO A 111 -8.22 15.49 -0.66
CA PRO A 111 -9.15 15.27 -1.76
C PRO A 111 -9.88 13.93 -1.61
N ILE A 112 -11.20 13.98 -1.76
CA ILE A 112 -12.08 12.81 -1.79
C ILE A 112 -12.25 12.40 -3.26
N TYR A 113 -11.38 11.48 -3.72
CA TYR A 113 -11.37 11.06 -5.11
C TYR A 113 -12.56 10.17 -5.44
N SER A 114 -13.21 10.50 -6.55
CA SER A 114 -14.32 9.79 -7.16
C SER A 114 -14.37 10.14 -8.67
N PRO A 115 -15.17 9.45 -9.49
CA PRO A 115 -15.40 9.87 -10.88
C PRO A 115 -15.84 11.34 -11.00
N ASP A 116 -16.74 11.79 -10.12
CA ASP A 116 -17.28 13.15 -10.11
C ASP A 116 -16.25 14.20 -9.66
N TYR A 117 -15.38 13.85 -8.70
CA TYR A 117 -14.26 14.70 -8.30
C TYR A 117 -13.27 14.92 -9.45
N ILE A 118 -12.94 13.86 -10.20
CA ILE A 118 -11.99 13.93 -11.33
C ILE A 118 -12.54 14.74 -12.50
N ALA A 119 -13.86 14.68 -12.71
CA ALA A 119 -14.57 15.43 -13.75
C ALA A 119 -14.81 16.91 -13.39
N SER A 120 -14.72 17.30 -12.11
CA SER A 120 -15.05 18.65 -11.65
C SER A 120 -13.87 19.62 -11.75
N ASP A 121 -13.96 20.61 -12.65
CA ASP A 121 -12.91 21.62 -12.84
C ASP A 121 -12.52 22.34 -11.54
N ILE A 122 -13.50 22.70 -10.70
CA ILE A 122 -13.25 23.36 -9.40
C ILE A 122 -12.42 22.45 -8.48
N CYS A 123 -12.77 21.16 -8.37
CA CYS A 123 -12.01 20.21 -7.58
C CYS A 123 -10.57 20.09 -8.12
N GLN A 124 -10.39 20.17 -9.44
CA GLN A 124 -9.06 20.11 -10.05
C GLN A 124 -8.24 21.36 -9.79
N ASP A 125 -8.85 22.54 -9.78
CA ASP A 125 -8.19 23.80 -9.44
C ASP A 125 -7.69 23.80 -7.99
N GLU A 126 -8.53 23.36 -7.05
CA GLU A 126 -8.15 23.17 -5.65
C GLU A 126 -6.99 22.18 -5.50
N TRP A 127 -7.08 21.03 -6.18
CA TRP A 127 -6.04 20.02 -6.17
C TRP A 127 -4.72 20.56 -6.72
N ASN A 128 -4.77 21.28 -7.84
CA ASN A 128 -3.59 21.90 -8.46
C ASN A 128 -2.96 22.95 -7.54
N ALA A 129 -3.77 23.74 -6.83
CA ALA A 129 -3.29 24.70 -5.85
C ALA A 129 -2.53 24.00 -4.71
N ALA A 130 -3.11 22.96 -4.12
CA ALA A 130 -2.45 22.16 -3.09
C ALA A 130 -1.17 21.49 -3.60
N TYR A 131 -1.19 20.94 -4.83
CA TYR A 131 -0.01 20.31 -5.45
C TYR A 131 1.12 21.31 -5.65
N ASN A 132 0.82 22.53 -6.09
CA ASN A 132 1.83 23.57 -6.27
C ASN A 132 2.50 23.99 -4.95
N MET A 133 1.80 23.87 -3.82
CA MET A 133 2.36 24.15 -2.48
C MET A 133 3.29 23.06 -1.95
N ASP A 134 3.23 21.84 -2.49
CA ASP A 134 4.04 20.69 -2.07
C ASP A 134 4.33 19.70 -3.23
N ARG A 135 4.90 20.20 -4.34
CA ARG A 135 5.11 19.41 -5.57
C ARG A 135 5.94 18.15 -5.35
N GLY A 136 6.88 18.20 -4.40
CA GLY A 136 7.74 17.08 -4.05
C GLY A 136 7.15 16.15 -2.99
N GLY A 137 5.94 16.43 -2.48
CA GLY A 137 5.25 15.62 -1.46
C GLY A 137 5.96 15.55 -0.10
N ARG A 138 7.03 16.33 0.12
CA ARG A 138 7.88 16.24 1.32
C ARG A 138 7.16 16.71 2.56
N ARG A 139 6.22 17.64 2.42
CA ARG A 139 5.38 18.11 3.53
C ARG A 139 4.20 17.18 3.77
N ARG A 140 3.97 16.21 2.88
CA ARG A 140 2.79 15.34 2.86
C ARG A 140 1.51 16.15 3.00
N LEU A 141 1.46 17.25 2.24
CA LEU A 141 0.36 18.19 2.30
C LEU A 141 -0.92 17.53 1.78
N ILE A 142 -0.84 16.80 0.67
CA ILE A 142 -1.98 16.10 0.08
C ILE A 142 -2.13 14.70 0.70
N VAL A 143 -3.27 14.44 1.34
CA VAL A 143 -3.65 13.14 1.88
C VAL A 143 -4.99 12.72 1.25
N GLY A 144 -4.90 12.03 0.11
CA GLY A 144 -6.08 11.68 -0.68
C GLY A 144 -6.77 10.39 -0.26
N PHE A 145 -8.09 10.38 -0.37
CA PHE A 145 -8.94 9.22 -0.10
C PHE A 145 -9.77 8.90 -1.33
N LEU A 146 -9.54 7.74 -1.92
CA LEU A 146 -10.31 7.26 -3.08
C LEU A 146 -11.51 6.44 -2.57
N VAL A 147 -12.70 7.00 -2.71
CA VAL A 147 -13.95 6.46 -2.14
C VAL A 147 -14.81 5.71 -3.16
N ARG A 148 -14.55 5.92 -4.46
CA ARG A 148 -15.16 5.16 -5.55
C ARG A 148 -14.11 4.87 -6.62
N PRO A 149 -14.08 3.66 -7.21
CA PRO A 149 -13.10 3.32 -8.25
C PRO A 149 -13.06 4.37 -9.38
N THR A 150 -11.88 4.95 -9.63
CA THR A 150 -11.69 5.93 -10.70
C THR A 150 -10.22 5.98 -11.15
N VAL A 151 -10.00 6.40 -12.39
CA VAL A 151 -8.65 6.63 -12.91
C VAL A 151 -8.23 8.06 -12.59
N LEU A 152 -7.22 8.21 -11.73
CA LEU A 152 -6.66 9.51 -11.40
C LEU A 152 -5.89 10.11 -12.59
N LYS A 153 -5.82 11.44 -12.65
CA LYS A 153 -5.04 12.15 -13.69
C LYS A 153 -3.53 11.92 -13.49
N PRO A 154 -2.68 12.08 -14.52
CA PRO A 154 -1.26 11.73 -14.46
C PRO A 154 -0.48 12.32 -13.27
N LEU A 155 -0.72 13.60 -12.92
CA LEU A 155 -0.07 14.23 -11.76
C LEU A 155 -0.61 13.70 -10.42
N GLN A 156 -1.90 13.38 -10.36
CA GLN A 156 -2.52 12.78 -9.16
C GLN A 156 -1.98 11.38 -8.88
N LYS A 157 -1.63 10.61 -9.93
CA LYS A 157 -1.00 9.29 -9.79
C LYS A 157 0.39 9.34 -9.12
N GLN A 158 1.03 10.51 -9.07
CA GLN A 158 2.34 10.69 -8.43
C GLN A 158 2.24 10.85 -6.91
N ILE A 159 1.04 11.11 -6.38
CA ILE A 159 0.79 11.29 -4.95
C ILE A 159 0.12 10.03 -4.41
N CYS A 160 0.68 9.44 -3.36
CA CYS A 160 0.07 8.29 -2.69
C CYS A 160 -1.28 8.67 -2.07
N TYR A 161 -2.24 7.76 -2.14
CA TYR A 161 -3.59 7.92 -1.60
C TYR A 161 -4.07 6.61 -0.98
N VAL A 162 -5.09 6.69 -0.12
CA VAL A 162 -5.72 5.51 0.47
C VAL A 162 -6.93 5.12 -0.38
N PRO A 163 -6.98 3.91 -0.97
CA PRO A 163 -8.15 3.42 -1.68
C PRO A 163 -9.23 2.94 -0.68
N LEU A 164 -9.88 3.89 0.00
CA LEU A 164 -10.89 3.60 1.04
C LEU A 164 -12.03 2.69 0.55
N TYR A 165 -12.41 2.74 -0.73
CA TYR A 165 -13.43 1.84 -1.28
C TYR A 165 -13.07 0.34 -1.16
N ALA A 166 -11.77 0.03 -1.02
CA ALA A 166 -11.26 -1.33 -0.89
C ALA A 166 -10.75 -1.65 0.51
N VAL A 167 -10.88 -0.71 1.46
CA VAL A 167 -10.57 -0.96 2.86
C VAL A 167 -11.86 -1.49 3.52
N PRO A 168 -11.81 -2.62 4.25
CA PRO A 168 -12.95 -3.08 5.04
C PRO A 168 -13.48 -1.99 5.97
N GLU A 169 -14.80 -1.91 6.12
CA GLU A 169 -15.47 -0.81 6.85
C GLU A 169 -14.96 -0.67 8.30
N ASP A 170 -14.71 -1.79 8.98
CA ASP A 170 -14.17 -1.85 10.34
C ASP A 170 -12.73 -1.32 10.45
N LYS A 171 -11.98 -1.31 9.34
CA LYS A 171 -10.61 -0.80 9.25
C LYS A 171 -10.52 0.63 8.68
N ALA A 172 -11.56 1.12 8.02
CA ALA A 172 -11.56 2.41 7.32
C ALA A 172 -11.21 3.57 8.26
N ARG A 173 -11.76 3.58 9.48
CA ARG A 173 -11.48 4.60 10.49
C ARG A 173 -9.99 4.71 10.79
N GLN A 174 -9.32 3.58 11.05
CA GLN A 174 -7.91 3.56 11.40
C GLN A 174 -7.05 3.96 10.20
N ALA A 175 -7.40 3.49 8.99
CA ALA A 175 -6.68 3.86 7.77
C ALA A 175 -6.69 5.38 7.50
N ILE A 176 -7.81 6.07 7.78
CA ILE A 176 -7.91 7.54 7.66
C ILE A 176 -6.96 8.23 8.64
N LEU A 177 -7.00 7.83 9.92
CA LEU A 177 -6.18 8.44 10.96
C LEU A 177 -4.69 8.18 10.74
N ASP A 178 -4.32 6.97 10.33
CA ASP A 178 -2.94 6.60 10.03
C ASP A 178 -2.40 7.42 8.86
N ALA A 179 -3.21 7.63 7.81
CA ALA A 179 -2.81 8.44 6.65
C ALA A 179 -2.54 9.91 7.02
N LEU A 180 -3.30 10.46 7.98
CA LEU A 180 -3.08 11.82 8.50
C LEU A 180 -1.91 11.91 9.46
N ALA A 181 -1.73 10.92 10.33
CA ALA A 181 -0.66 10.87 11.32
C ALA A 181 0.71 10.62 10.68
N ALA A 182 0.74 9.98 9.52
CA ALA A 182 1.97 9.64 8.85
C ALA A 182 2.77 10.91 8.47
N ASP A 183 3.96 11.02 9.05
CA ASP A 183 4.88 12.16 8.97
C ASP A 183 6.13 11.84 8.13
N GLY A 184 6.19 10.64 7.55
CA GLY A 184 7.34 10.14 6.79
C GLY A 184 8.39 9.45 7.67
N THR A 185 8.15 9.32 8.98
CA THR A 185 8.91 8.39 9.81
C THR A 185 8.53 6.95 9.46
N LYS A 186 9.52 6.05 9.54
CA LYS A 186 9.27 4.62 9.36
C LYS A 186 8.24 4.15 10.39
N HIS A 187 7.35 3.26 9.98
CA HIS A 187 6.38 2.62 10.87
C HIS A 187 7.10 1.94 12.04
N SER A 188 6.46 1.86 13.21
CA SER A 188 7.05 1.13 14.33
C SER A 188 7.27 -0.35 13.98
N PRO A 189 8.18 -1.07 14.67
CA PRO A 189 8.33 -2.52 14.51
C PRO A 189 7.01 -3.29 14.65
N GLU A 190 6.17 -2.92 15.61
CA GLU A 190 4.88 -3.58 15.85
C GLU A 190 3.92 -3.38 14.68
N ARG A 191 3.80 -2.14 14.19
CA ARG A 191 2.95 -1.82 13.04
C ARG A 191 3.45 -2.51 11.79
N SER A 192 4.75 -2.41 11.51
CA SER A 192 5.39 -3.01 10.33
C SER A 192 5.21 -4.53 10.29
N ARG A 193 5.33 -5.19 11.46
CA ARG A 193 5.09 -6.63 11.60
C ARG A 193 3.62 -7.01 11.39
N GLY A 194 2.70 -6.19 11.89
CA GLY A 194 1.27 -6.33 11.62
C GLY A 194 0.95 -6.23 10.13
N GLU A 195 1.46 -5.19 9.47
CA GLU A 195 1.31 -5.00 8.02
C GLU A 195 1.90 -6.16 7.22
N ALA A 196 3.10 -6.66 7.59
CA ALA A 196 3.70 -7.83 6.96
C ALA A 196 2.84 -9.08 7.12
N ARG A 197 2.27 -9.32 8.31
CA ARG A 197 1.36 -10.45 8.57
C ARG A 197 0.08 -10.35 7.75
N GLU A 198 -0.49 -9.15 7.60
CA GLU A 198 -1.66 -8.96 6.72
C GLU A 198 -1.28 -9.16 5.25
N ALA A 199 -0.06 -8.77 4.87
CA ALA A 199 0.49 -8.86 3.52
C ALA A 199 1.14 -10.20 3.15
N ALA A 200 1.08 -11.21 4.02
CA ALA A 200 1.78 -12.48 3.82
C ALA A 200 1.45 -13.12 2.46
N SER A 201 2.46 -13.35 1.62
CA SER A 201 2.31 -14.04 0.34
C SER A 201 3.44 -15.06 0.17
N PRO A 202 3.14 -16.35 0.00
CA PRO A 202 1.80 -16.95 0.01
C PRO A 202 1.17 -16.97 1.41
N ASP A 203 -0.17 -17.01 1.48
CA ASP A 203 -0.91 -17.11 2.75
C ASP A 203 -0.93 -18.56 3.27
N PRO A 204 -0.31 -18.88 4.42
CA PRO A 204 -0.44 -20.18 5.03
C PRO A 204 -1.89 -20.39 5.52
N VAL A 205 -2.46 -21.54 5.15
CA VAL A 205 -3.81 -21.94 5.55
C VAL A 205 -3.80 -23.35 6.12
N ILE A 206 -4.91 -23.70 6.78
CA ILE A 206 -5.16 -25.08 7.19
C ILE A 206 -6.25 -25.63 6.28
N HIS A 207 -5.92 -26.65 5.50
CA HIS A 207 -6.85 -27.37 4.64
C HIS A 207 -6.83 -28.85 5.03
N ASP A 208 -7.99 -29.42 5.35
CA ASP A 208 -8.13 -30.81 5.78
C ASP A 208 -7.17 -31.25 6.91
N GLY A 209 -6.96 -30.36 7.89
CA GLY A 209 -6.09 -30.62 9.03
C GLY A 209 -4.59 -30.65 8.70
N ARG A 210 -4.20 -30.17 7.51
CA ARG A 210 -2.81 -30.01 7.06
C ARG A 210 -2.48 -28.56 6.80
N ILE A 211 -1.20 -28.21 6.94
CA ILE A 211 -0.67 -26.93 6.48
C ILE A 211 -0.71 -26.91 4.95
N ASP A 212 -1.34 -25.90 4.38
CA ASP A 212 -1.35 -25.64 2.94
C ASP A 212 -1.09 -24.16 2.67
N VAL A 213 -1.09 -23.74 1.41
CA VAL A 213 -0.88 -22.34 1.00
C VAL A 213 -1.89 -21.89 -0.03
N ASN A 214 -2.38 -20.66 0.13
CA ASN A 214 -2.97 -19.93 -0.98
C ASN A 214 -1.86 -19.11 -1.65
N ALA A 215 -1.84 -19.10 -2.98
CA ALA A 215 -0.86 -18.32 -3.75
C ALA A 215 -0.95 -16.81 -3.48
N GLU A 216 -2.16 -16.30 -3.20
CA GLU A 216 -2.43 -14.87 -3.02
C GLU A 216 -2.25 -14.40 -1.57
N SER A 217 -1.83 -13.15 -1.42
CA SER A 217 -1.84 -12.47 -0.13
C SER A 217 -3.26 -12.22 0.39
N PRO A 218 -3.50 -12.21 1.72
CA PRO A 218 -4.78 -11.83 2.32
C PRO A 218 -5.21 -10.41 1.97
N ILE A 219 -4.25 -9.49 1.80
CA ILE A 219 -4.52 -8.15 1.27
C ILE A 219 -4.61 -8.13 -0.25
N GLU A 220 -4.13 -9.12 -0.97
CA GLU A 220 -4.30 -9.17 -2.44
C GLU A 220 -5.65 -9.77 -2.84
N GLN A 221 -6.55 -10.03 -1.87
CA GLN A 221 -7.90 -10.46 -2.18
C GLN A 221 -8.66 -9.36 -2.92
N PRO A 222 -9.36 -9.72 -4.01
CA PRO A 222 -10.09 -8.73 -4.76
C PRO A 222 -11.31 -8.22 -4.00
N PHE A 223 -11.68 -6.97 -4.24
CA PHE A 223 -13.00 -6.48 -3.90
C PHE A 223 -14.04 -7.23 -4.74
N ILE A 224 -14.87 -8.05 -4.10
CA ILE A 224 -15.88 -8.87 -4.78
C ILE A 224 -17.12 -8.01 -5.05
N ASP A 225 -17.38 -7.75 -6.33
CA ASP A 225 -18.61 -7.15 -6.84
C ASP A 225 -19.19 -8.00 -8.00
N ASP A 226 -20.42 -7.68 -8.41
CA ASP A 226 -21.09 -8.37 -9.53
C ASP A 226 -20.29 -8.26 -10.84
N GLU A 227 -19.53 -7.17 -11.04
CA GLU A 227 -18.69 -6.99 -12.23
C GLU A 227 -17.52 -8.00 -12.25
N LEU A 228 -16.83 -8.20 -11.12
CA LEU A 228 -15.70 -9.12 -11.00
C LEU A 228 -16.11 -10.57 -11.32
N ALA A 229 -17.34 -10.97 -11.02
CA ALA A 229 -17.84 -12.31 -11.31
C ALA A 229 -17.80 -12.63 -12.82
N HIS A 230 -17.99 -11.62 -13.67
CA HIS A 230 -18.07 -11.77 -15.13
C HIS A 230 -16.78 -11.34 -15.85
N LEU A 231 -16.00 -10.45 -15.22
CA LEU A 231 -14.83 -9.81 -15.83
C LEU A 231 -13.77 -10.80 -16.36
N PRO A 232 -13.36 -11.88 -15.64
CA PRO A 232 -12.43 -12.86 -16.18
C PRO A 232 -12.94 -13.55 -17.45
N GLU A 233 -14.25 -13.83 -17.53
CA GLU A 233 -14.83 -14.46 -18.70
C GLU A 233 -14.84 -13.52 -19.90
N GLU A 234 -15.21 -12.26 -19.69
CA GLU A 234 -15.16 -11.21 -20.71
C GLU A 234 -13.73 -11.03 -21.25
N MET A 235 -12.75 -10.93 -20.35
CA MET A 235 -11.34 -10.80 -20.71
C MET A 235 -10.83 -12.01 -21.48
N ARG A 236 -11.16 -13.25 -21.06
CA ARG A 236 -10.76 -14.46 -21.80
C ARG A 236 -11.32 -14.47 -23.23
N LYS A 237 -12.58 -14.08 -23.41
CA LYS A 237 -13.22 -13.99 -24.73
C LYS A 237 -12.54 -12.93 -25.61
N LEU A 238 -12.24 -11.76 -25.04
CA LEU A 238 -11.57 -10.67 -25.74
C LEU A 238 -10.13 -11.05 -26.13
N LEU A 239 -9.33 -11.57 -25.20
CA LEU A 239 -7.96 -12.01 -25.44
C LEU A 239 -7.90 -13.09 -26.52
N ARG A 240 -8.85 -14.02 -26.55
CA ARG A 240 -8.96 -15.01 -27.63
C ARG A 240 -9.09 -14.34 -29.01
N LEU A 241 -9.89 -13.27 -29.12
CA LEU A 241 -10.04 -12.52 -30.38
C LEU A 241 -8.76 -11.77 -30.73
N ILE A 242 -8.15 -11.09 -29.76
CA ILE A 242 -6.88 -10.36 -29.94
C ILE A 242 -5.78 -11.30 -30.46
N ILE A 243 -5.57 -12.44 -29.79
CA ILE A 243 -4.55 -13.44 -30.16
C ILE A 243 -4.77 -13.96 -31.60
N ALA A 244 -6.03 -14.27 -31.95
CA ALA A 244 -6.38 -14.74 -33.28
C ALA A 244 -6.11 -13.67 -34.35
N SER A 245 -6.50 -12.42 -34.10
CA SER A 245 -6.27 -11.30 -35.03
C SER A 245 -4.78 -10.97 -35.17
N MET A 246 -4.01 -10.92 -34.08
CA MET A 246 -2.57 -10.66 -34.09
C MET A 246 -1.80 -11.69 -34.92
N SER A 247 -2.23 -12.95 -34.91
CA SER A 247 -1.62 -14.04 -35.70
C SER A 247 -1.70 -13.79 -37.21
N THR A 248 -2.61 -12.93 -37.67
CA THR A 248 -2.79 -12.58 -39.09
C THR A 248 -2.33 -11.16 -39.43
N ALA A 249 -1.98 -10.35 -38.43
CA ALA A 249 -1.84 -8.90 -38.59
C ALA A 249 -0.40 -8.39 -38.77
N ASN A 250 0.64 -9.24 -38.88
CA ASN A 250 2.04 -8.80 -38.74
C ASN A 250 2.28 -8.01 -37.44
N ALA A 251 1.52 -8.35 -36.39
CA ALA A 251 1.67 -7.76 -35.06
C ALA A 251 2.93 -8.32 -34.38
N PRO A 252 3.53 -7.57 -33.42
CA PRO A 252 4.66 -8.05 -32.63
C PRO A 252 4.36 -9.39 -31.96
N ILE A 253 5.32 -10.32 -32.05
CA ILE A 253 5.22 -11.64 -31.42
C ILE A 253 5.05 -11.48 -29.90
N MET A 254 5.75 -10.51 -29.30
CA MET A 254 5.74 -10.28 -27.85
C MET A 254 4.34 -9.95 -27.34
N ALA A 255 3.65 -8.96 -27.91
CA ALA A 255 2.25 -8.66 -27.54
C ALA A 255 1.33 -9.88 -27.64
N ARG A 256 1.52 -10.74 -28.64
CA ARG A 256 0.70 -11.95 -28.81
C ARG A 256 0.98 -13.01 -27.74
N GLU A 257 2.24 -13.27 -27.43
CA GLU A 257 2.63 -14.20 -26.36
C GLU A 257 2.15 -13.67 -25.00
N ALA A 258 2.37 -12.38 -24.72
CA ALA A 258 1.89 -11.74 -23.50
C ALA A 258 0.35 -11.83 -23.36
N ALA A 259 -0.41 -11.64 -24.44
CA ALA A 259 -1.87 -11.82 -24.44
C ALA A 259 -2.28 -13.28 -24.20
N THR A 260 -1.47 -14.24 -24.66
CA THR A 260 -1.69 -15.68 -24.45
C THR A 260 -1.46 -16.04 -22.99
N ASP A 261 -0.32 -15.65 -22.43
CA ASP A 261 0.02 -15.87 -21.02
C ASP A 261 -1.04 -15.24 -20.09
N TYR A 262 -1.47 -14.01 -20.39
CA TYR A 262 -2.54 -13.34 -19.66
C TYR A 262 -3.82 -14.19 -19.64
N ARG A 263 -4.23 -14.68 -20.82
CA ARG A 263 -5.46 -15.45 -20.96
C ARG A 263 -5.38 -16.78 -20.21
N ASP A 264 -4.24 -17.44 -20.28
CA ASP A 264 -4.04 -18.77 -19.68
C ASP A 264 -3.99 -18.68 -18.14
N GLU A 265 -3.44 -17.59 -17.60
CA GLU A 265 -3.54 -17.25 -16.18
C GLU A 265 -5.01 -17.08 -15.75
N LEU A 266 -5.82 -16.34 -16.52
CA LEU A 266 -7.26 -16.22 -16.25
C LEU A 266 -8.05 -17.53 -16.43
N ILE A 267 -7.56 -18.47 -17.24
CA ILE A 267 -8.18 -19.82 -17.37
C ILE A 267 -7.90 -20.63 -16.11
N THR A 268 -6.67 -20.57 -15.63
CA THR A 268 -6.19 -21.36 -14.48
C THR A 268 -6.80 -20.83 -13.17
N ASN A 269 -6.77 -19.50 -12.99
CA ASN A 269 -7.01 -18.87 -11.70
C ASN A 269 -8.27 -17.98 -11.67
N GLY A 270 -8.92 -17.75 -12.80
CA GLY A 270 -10.27 -17.15 -12.86
C GLY A 270 -10.35 -15.75 -12.27
N ALA A 271 -11.21 -15.57 -11.26
CA ALA A 271 -11.41 -14.30 -10.54
C ALA A 271 -10.32 -14.01 -9.50
N ARG A 272 -9.33 -14.90 -9.36
CA ARG A 272 -8.21 -14.80 -8.41
C ARG A 272 -6.86 -15.02 -9.11
N PRO A 273 -6.52 -14.22 -10.14
CA PRO A 273 -5.28 -14.39 -10.88
C PRO A 273 -4.08 -13.80 -10.15
N HIS A 274 -2.89 -14.29 -10.48
CA HIS A 274 -1.63 -13.71 -10.06
C HIS A 274 -1.40 -12.34 -10.73
N MET A 275 -1.85 -11.27 -10.06
CA MET A 275 -1.84 -9.91 -10.58
C MET A 275 -0.48 -9.39 -11.07
N PRO A 276 0.67 -9.67 -10.42
CA PRO A 276 1.96 -9.23 -10.94
C PRO A 276 2.27 -9.76 -12.35
N ASP A 277 1.88 -11.00 -12.65
CA ASP A 277 2.06 -11.54 -14.00
C ASP A 277 1.13 -10.88 -15.00
N LEU A 278 -0.14 -10.66 -14.62
CA LEU A 278 -1.09 -9.96 -15.48
C LEU A 278 -0.65 -8.52 -15.78
N ILE A 279 -0.10 -7.80 -14.79
CA ILE A 279 0.45 -6.45 -14.95
C ILE A 279 1.61 -6.47 -15.95
N ARG A 280 2.56 -7.39 -15.77
CA ARG A 280 3.71 -7.55 -16.68
C ARG A 280 3.27 -7.85 -18.12
N CYS A 281 2.31 -8.77 -18.31
CA CYS A 281 1.75 -9.07 -19.62
C CYS A 281 1.09 -7.82 -20.24
N ALA A 282 0.31 -7.07 -19.46
CA ALA A 282 -0.33 -5.85 -19.93
C ALA A 282 0.68 -4.76 -20.29
N GLU A 283 1.77 -4.60 -19.55
CA GLU A 283 2.86 -3.66 -19.85
C GLU A 283 3.52 -3.96 -21.20
N PHE A 284 3.79 -5.24 -21.52
CA PHE A 284 4.34 -5.62 -22.83
C PHE A 284 3.38 -5.30 -23.97
N ILE A 285 2.10 -5.62 -23.80
CA ILE A 285 1.06 -5.29 -24.79
C ILE A 285 0.98 -3.77 -24.98
N GLN A 286 1.00 -3.01 -23.88
CA GLN A 286 0.88 -1.56 -23.89
C GLN A 286 2.09 -0.88 -24.56
N ALA A 287 3.31 -1.37 -24.33
CA ALA A 287 4.50 -0.86 -25.00
C ALA A 287 4.42 -1.02 -26.53
N ASP A 288 3.95 -2.18 -27.01
CA ASP A 288 3.76 -2.42 -28.44
C ASP A 288 2.64 -1.53 -29.04
N ILE A 289 1.56 -1.26 -28.27
CA ILE A 289 0.52 -0.30 -28.67
C ILE A 289 1.09 1.11 -28.79
N GLU A 290 1.91 1.56 -27.83
CA GLU A 290 2.50 2.90 -27.84
C GLU A 290 3.40 3.11 -29.06
N ILE A 291 4.24 2.12 -29.38
CA ILE A 291 5.06 2.12 -30.60
C ILE A 291 4.15 2.16 -31.84
N ALA A 292 3.10 1.34 -31.86
CA ALA A 292 2.19 1.29 -33.00
C ALA A 292 1.45 2.61 -33.24
N VAL A 293 1.03 3.31 -32.17
CA VAL A 293 0.42 4.64 -32.25
C VAL A 293 1.44 5.68 -32.72
N GLN A 294 2.67 5.62 -32.19
CA GLN A 294 3.73 6.56 -32.55
C GLN A 294 4.12 6.48 -34.03
N PHE A 295 4.14 5.27 -34.60
CA PHE A 295 4.59 5.02 -35.97
C PHE A 295 3.47 4.66 -36.96
N ASP A 296 2.20 4.84 -36.57
CA ASP A 296 1.01 4.51 -37.38
C ASP A 296 1.08 3.09 -37.98
N ALA A 297 1.36 2.11 -37.13
CA ALA A 297 1.62 0.75 -37.58
C ALA A 297 0.35 0.10 -38.15
N SER A 298 0.46 -0.45 -39.36
CA SER A 298 -0.67 -1.02 -40.11
C SER A 298 -1.39 -2.17 -39.40
N TRP A 299 -0.71 -2.88 -38.50
CA TRP A 299 -1.30 -3.95 -37.70
C TRP A 299 -2.27 -3.40 -36.63
N TYR A 300 -2.07 -2.18 -36.16
CA TYR A 300 -2.87 -1.54 -35.11
C TYR A 300 -4.03 -0.72 -35.71
N ALA A 301 -4.95 -1.42 -36.38
CA ALA A 301 -6.07 -0.78 -37.07
C ALA A 301 -7.40 -1.53 -36.86
N GLY A 302 -8.51 -0.85 -37.20
CA GLY A 302 -9.84 -1.44 -37.27
C GLY A 302 -10.30 -2.16 -36.00
N GLY A 303 -10.75 -3.40 -36.14
CA GLY A 303 -11.28 -4.21 -35.04
C GLY A 303 -10.22 -4.59 -33.99
N LEU A 304 -8.96 -4.81 -34.40
CA LEU A 304 -7.88 -5.16 -33.47
C LEU A 304 -7.53 -3.97 -32.56
N LYS A 305 -7.46 -2.76 -33.12
CA LYS A 305 -7.29 -1.53 -32.33
C LYS A 305 -8.37 -1.40 -31.25
N LYS A 306 -9.65 -1.52 -31.63
CA LYS A 306 -10.77 -1.47 -30.67
C LYS A 306 -10.68 -2.56 -29.59
N ALA A 307 -10.28 -3.77 -29.98
CA ALA A 307 -10.13 -4.87 -29.04
C ALA A 307 -9.00 -4.63 -28.03
N LEU A 308 -7.89 -4.02 -28.45
CA LEU A 308 -6.77 -3.66 -27.59
C LEU A 308 -7.10 -2.51 -26.65
N GLU A 309 -7.79 -1.48 -27.13
CA GLU A 309 -8.32 -0.39 -26.29
C GLU A 309 -9.28 -0.93 -25.21
N GLU A 310 -10.15 -1.86 -25.60
CA GLU A 310 -11.06 -2.54 -24.68
C GLU A 310 -10.30 -3.43 -23.69
N PHE A 311 -9.23 -4.10 -24.12
CA PHE A 311 -8.36 -4.87 -23.22
C PHE A 311 -7.75 -3.97 -22.16
N SER A 312 -7.17 -2.83 -22.53
CA SER A 312 -6.60 -1.88 -21.56
C SER A 312 -7.66 -1.38 -20.58
N ARG A 313 -8.90 -1.15 -21.05
CA ARG A 313 -10.03 -0.77 -20.20
C ARG A 313 -10.42 -1.88 -19.21
N LEU A 314 -10.57 -3.11 -19.67
CA LEU A 314 -10.93 -4.26 -18.82
C LEU A 314 -9.80 -4.64 -17.86
N HIS A 315 -8.55 -4.58 -18.31
CA HIS A 315 -7.37 -4.76 -17.46
C HIS A 315 -7.35 -3.74 -16.33
N GLU A 316 -7.61 -2.46 -16.62
CA GLU A 316 -7.68 -1.44 -15.58
C GLU A 316 -8.86 -1.68 -14.62
N LYS A 317 -10.02 -2.09 -15.13
CA LYS A 317 -11.15 -2.51 -14.28
C LYS A 317 -10.77 -3.65 -13.35
N LEU A 318 -10.07 -4.67 -13.86
CA LEU A 318 -9.60 -5.81 -13.08
C LEU A 318 -8.61 -5.33 -12.02
N ARG A 319 -7.60 -4.55 -12.42
CA ARG A 319 -6.58 -3.98 -11.52
C ARG A 319 -7.19 -3.16 -10.38
N GLN A 320 -8.26 -2.41 -10.63
CA GLN A 320 -8.99 -1.66 -9.60
C GLN A 320 -9.65 -2.57 -8.55
N ARG A 321 -9.93 -3.83 -8.84
CA ARG A 321 -10.43 -4.78 -7.83
C ARG A 321 -9.30 -5.36 -6.98
N PHE A 322 -8.04 -5.18 -7.38
CA PHE A 322 -6.83 -5.56 -6.62
C PHE A 322 -5.99 -4.33 -6.20
N PRO A 323 -6.57 -3.32 -5.52
CA PRO A 323 -5.89 -2.04 -5.27
C PRO A 323 -4.77 -2.15 -4.22
N LEU A 324 -4.69 -3.27 -3.51
CA LEU A 324 -3.84 -3.46 -2.34
C LEU A 324 -2.42 -3.91 -2.68
N VAL A 325 -2.10 -4.17 -3.96
CA VAL A 325 -0.70 -4.31 -4.43
C VAL A 325 0.09 -3.02 -4.13
N MET A 326 -0.53 -1.86 -4.34
CA MET A 326 0.10 -0.55 -4.02
C MET A 326 0.23 -0.33 -2.50
N LEU A 327 -0.68 -0.86 -1.69
CA LEU A 327 -0.57 -0.79 -0.23
C LEU A 327 0.55 -1.68 0.29
N ARG A 328 0.76 -2.85 -0.31
CA ARG A 328 1.90 -3.73 0.02
C ARG A 328 3.23 -3.04 -0.27
N ASP A 329 3.38 -2.43 -1.44
CA ASP A 329 4.58 -1.67 -1.78
C ASP A 329 4.81 -0.50 -0.82
N HIS A 330 3.75 0.24 -0.46
CA HIS A 330 3.82 1.30 0.52
C HIS A 330 4.22 0.80 1.92
N ALA A 331 3.66 -0.33 2.37
CA ALA A 331 3.99 -0.95 3.64
C ALA A 331 5.45 -1.42 3.68
N ILE A 332 5.94 -2.03 2.60
CA ILE A 332 7.35 -2.42 2.48
C ILE A 332 8.25 -1.18 2.56
N GLU A 333 7.94 -0.12 1.83
CA GLU A 333 8.74 1.09 1.79
C GLU A 333 8.82 1.77 3.17
N ASN A 334 7.70 1.90 3.86
CA ASN A 334 7.62 2.57 5.16
C ASN A 334 7.91 1.68 6.37
N SER A 335 8.05 0.36 6.18
CA SER A 335 8.36 -0.56 7.28
C SER A 335 9.70 -0.24 7.95
N SER A 336 9.77 -0.54 9.25
CA SER A 336 11.01 -0.46 10.05
C SER A 336 12.04 -1.54 9.74
N ILE A 337 11.74 -2.50 8.84
CA ILE A 337 12.65 -3.61 8.51
C ILE A 337 14.02 -3.05 8.12
N ASP A 338 15.04 -3.53 8.82
CA ASP A 338 16.42 -3.31 8.47
C ASP A 338 16.87 -4.37 7.45
N SER A 339 17.18 -3.92 6.22
CA SER A 339 17.68 -4.76 5.14
C SER A 339 18.94 -5.55 5.53
N ALA A 340 19.75 -5.04 6.46
CA ALA A 340 20.94 -5.74 6.96
C ALA A 340 20.59 -7.01 7.74
N SER A 341 19.34 -7.17 8.19
CA SER A 341 18.87 -8.41 8.82
C SER A 341 18.89 -9.61 7.88
N PHE A 342 18.88 -9.38 6.56
CA PHE A 342 19.02 -10.45 5.56
C PHE A 342 20.39 -11.12 5.64
N ASP A 343 21.43 -10.37 5.96
CA ASP A 343 22.81 -10.86 5.99
C ASP A 343 23.19 -11.51 7.34
N LYS A 344 22.25 -11.55 8.30
CA LYS A 344 22.44 -12.17 9.61
C LYS A 344 22.42 -13.70 9.52
N PRO A 345 23.40 -14.42 10.08
CA PRO A 345 23.41 -15.88 10.12
C PRO A 345 22.16 -16.48 10.77
N GLU A 346 21.59 -15.79 11.76
CA GLU A 346 20.37 -16.21 12.45
C GLU A 346 19.17 -16.25 11.50
N PHE A 347 19.06 -15.27 10.60
CA PHE A 347 18.01 -15.24 9.58
C PHE A 347 18.19 -16.39 8.57
N SER A 348 19.39 -16.51 7.98
CA SER A 348 19.68 -17.57 7.00
C SER A 348 19.46 -18.98 7.57
N SER A 349 19.92 -19.22 8.80
CA SER A 349 19.75 -20.50 9.48
C SER A 349 18.28 -20.82 9.77
N SER A 350 17.52 -19.87 10.33
CA SER A 350 16.10 -20.08 10.65
C SER A 350 15.24 -20.24 9.39
N HIS A 351 15.51 -19.49 8.32
CA HIS A 351 14.81 -19.63 7.03
C HIS A 351 15.06 -21.01 6.41
N LYS A 352 16.31 -21.49 6.41
CA LYS A 352 16.65 -22.84 5.95
C LYS A 352 16.03 -23.94 6.81
N GLN A 353 16.01 -23.75 8.13
CA GLN A 353 15.35 -24.69 9.05
C GLN A 353 13.85 -24.80 8.77
N LEU A 354 13.19 -23.68 8.46
CA LEU A 354 11.77 -23.67 8.10
C LEU A 354 11.51 -24.48 6.83
N ALA A 355 12.32 -24.30 5.77
CA ALA A 355 12.22 -25.09 4.54
C ALA A 355 12.48 -26.59 4.75
N ASN A 356 13.43 -26.95 5.61
CA ASN A 356 13.64 -28.36 5.96
C ASN A 356 12.48 -28.94 6.78
N ALA A 357 11.89 -28.15 7.68
CA ALA A 357 10.77 -28.57 8.50
C ALA A 357 9.49 -28.74 7.67
N SER A 358 9.28 -27.96 6.60
CA SER A 358 8.15 -28.16 5.69
C SER A 358 8.24 -29.48 4.93
N GLY A 359 9.43 -29.93 4.55
CA GLY A 359 9.61 -31.25 3.92
C GLY A 359 9.23 -32.39 4.87
N LYS A 360 9.71 -32.34 6.11
CA LYS A 360 9.33 -33.32 7.15
C LYS A 360 7.83 -33.29 7.45
N ALA A 361 7.22 -32.10 7.47
CA ALA A 361 5.79 -31.97 7.70
C ALA A 361 4.96 -32.61 6.59
N GLU A 362 5.41 -32.55 5.33
CA GLU A 362 4.77 -33.29 4.24
C GLU A 362 4.96 -34.81 4.40
N ASP A 363 6.19 -35.26 4.69
CA ASP A 363 6.49 -36.68 4.91
C ASP A 363 5.61 -37.28 6.03
N ASP A 364 5.37 -36.48 7.09
CA ASP A 364 4.50 -36.84 8.23
C ASP A 364 3.00 -36.67 7.94
N GLY A 365 2.63 -36.24 6.73
CA GLY A 365 1.24 -36.00 6.33
C GLY A 365 0.57 -34.81 7.04
N LYS A 366 1.35 -33.89 7.60
CA LYS A 366 0.94 -32.67 8.31
C LYS A 366 0.94 -31.42 7.43
N ALA A 367 1.54 -31.48 6.25
CA ALA A 367 1.53 -30.41 5.25
C ALA A 367 1.23 -30.93 3.85
N SER A 368 0.81 -30.04 2.95
CA SER A 368 0.63 -30.32 1.52
C SER A 368 1.98 -30.31 0.79
N GLU A 369 2.01 -30.98 -0.37
CA GLU A 369 3.15 -30.90 -1.29
C GLU A 369 3.40 -29.46 -1.76
N GLU A 370 2.33 -28.68 -1.98
CA GLU A 370 2.45 -27.29 -2.43
C GLU A 370 3.13 -26.42 -1.36
N PHE A 371 2.76 -26.59 -0.08
CA PHE A 371 3.44 -25.88 1.02
C PHE A 371 4.95 -26.19 1.04
N ARG A 372 5.37 -27.45 0.91
CA ARG A 372 6.80 -27.80 0.81
C ARG A 372 7.46 -27.12 -0.39
N ARG A 373 6.86 -27.25 -1.59
CA ARG A 373 7.41 -26.67 -2.84
C ARG A 373 7.62 -25.17 -2.72
N VAL A 374 6.66 -24.47 -2.11
CA VAL A 374 6.73 -23.03 -1.83
C VAL A 374 7.90 -22.69 -0.91
N MET A 375 8.06 -23.38 0.20
CA MET A 375 9.12 -23.09 1.18
C MET A 375 10.51 -23.34 0.58
N GLU A 376 10.67 -24.42 -0.20
CA GLU A 376 11.91 -24.68 -0.94
C GLU A 376 12.19 -23.60 -2.00
N ARG A 377 11.17 -23.15 -2.72
CA ARG A 377 11.31 -22.07 -3.71
C ARG A 377 11.75 -20.76 -3.05
N ARG A 378 11.22 -20.44 -1.87
CA ARG A 378 11.65 -19.27 -1.09
C ARG A 378 13.10 -19.41 -0.62
N GLU A 379 13.54 -20.60 -0.19
CA GLU A 379 14.95 -20.80 0.19
C GLU A 379 15.90 -20.69 -1.01
N ARG A 380 15.51 -21.20 -2.18
CA ARG A 380 16.26 -20.95 -3.43
C ARG A 380 16.34 -19.46 -3.75
N GLN A 381 15.22 -18.73 -3.67
CA GLN A 381 15.20 -17.28 -3.89
C GLN A 381 16.12 -16.54 -2.91
N ARG A 382 16.18 -16.93 -1.63
CA ARG A 382 17.11 -16.37 -0.66
C ARG A 382 18.57 -16.58 -1.10
N GLN A 383 18.92 -17.79 -1.54
CA GLN A 383 20.26 -18.13 -2.03
C GLN A 383 20.62 -17.35 -3.29
N ASP A 384 19.67 -17.16 -4.20
CA ASP A 384 19.86 -16.35 -5.40
C ASP A 384 20.16 -14.89 -5.02
N ILE A 385 19.39 -14.30 -4.09
CA ILE A 385 19.63 -12.94 -3.58
C ILE A 385 20.99 -12.84 -2.87
N GLU A 386 21.36 -13.83 -2.07
CA GLU A 386 22.67 -13.91 -1.40
C GLU A 386 23.83 -14.03 -2.39
N SER A 387 23.61 -14.67 -3.54
CA SER A 387 24.62 -14.82 -4.60
C SER A 387 24.85 -13.55 -5.41
N LEU A 388 23.95 -12.56 -5.32
CA LEU A 388 24.10 -11.28 -6.00
C LEU A 388 25.33 -10.55 -5.45
N ARG A 389 26.35 -10.44 -6.29
CA ARG A 389 27.54 -9.66 -5.98
C ARG A 389 27.23 -8.19 -6.17
N GLU A 390 27.68 -7.36 -5.22
CA GLU A 390 27.77 -5.92 -5.48
C GLU A 390 28.63 -5.71 -6.73
N PRO A 391 28.22 -4.82 -7.67
CA PRO A 391 29.05 -4.51 -8.81
C PRO A 391 30.43 -4.06 -8.32
N ALA A 392 31.49 -4.54 -8.98
CA ALA A 392 32.85 -4.15 -8.64
C ALA A 392 32.98 -2.62 -8.61
N LYS A 393 33.86 -2.09 -7.74
CA LYS A 393 34.21 -0.66 -7.79
C LYS A 393 34.59 -0.31 -9.24
N PRO A 394 34.06 0.79 -9.80
CA PRO A 394 34.31 1.15 -11.19
C PRO A 394 35.81 1.26 -11.45
N VAL A 395 36.23 0.75 -12.61
CA VAL A 395 37.54 1.08 -13.18
C VAL A 395 37.43 2.49 -13.76
N ASP A 396 38.44 3.33 -13.57
CA ASP A 396 38.44 4.72 -14.07
C ASP A 396 38.06 4.77 -15.56
N GLY A 397 36.96 5.48 -15.87
CA GLY A 397 36.49 5.71 -17.23
C GLY A 397 35.15 5.08 -17.61
N GLU A 398 34.55 4.22 -16.78
CA GLU A 398 33.19 3.69 -17.04
C GLU A 398 32.09 4.66 -16.60
N LEU A 399 31.21 5.02 -17.53
CA LEU A 399 29.94 5.73 -17.26
C LEU A 399 28.95 4.76 -16.62
N ILE A 400 28.98 4.63 -15.30
CA ILE A 400 27.90 3.96 -14.55
C ILE A 400 26.89 5.03 -14.09
N PRO A 401 25.57 4.81 -14.24
CA PRO A 401 24.57 5.66 -13.61
C PRO A 401 24.87 5.81 -12.11
N ALA A 402 24.70 7.02 -11.56
CA ALA A 402 24.84 7.22 -10.11
C ALA A 402 23.89 6.28 -9.36
N ASP A 403 24.12 5.97 -8.08
CA ASP A 403 23.26 5.03 -7.33
C ASP A 403 21.76 5.43 -7.37
N LYS A 404 21.47 6.72 -7.46
CA LYS A 404 20.11 7.28 -7.66
C LYS A 404 19.49 7.00 -9.04
N ASP A 405 20.33 6.67 -10.02
CA ASP A 405 19.99 6.45 -11.43
C ASP A 405 20.09 4.95 -11.82
N ARG A 406 20.56 4.09 -10.89
CA ARG A 406 20.59 2.62 -11.07
C ARG A 406 19.20 2.05 -10.83
N VAL A 407 18.64 1.38 -11.83
CA VAL A 407 17.43 0.55 -11.71
C VAL A 407 17.80 -0.78 -11.03
N SER A 408 18.30 -0.74 -9.79
CA SER A 408 18.14 -1.88 -8.90
C SER A 408 16.77 -1.69 -8.25
N PRO A 409 15.87 -2.69 -8.22
CA PRO A 409 14.60 -2.52 -7.52
C PRO A 409 14.93 -2.16 -6.07
N ALA A 410 14.67 -0.90 -5.71
CA ALA A 410 14.96 -0.40 -4.38
C ALA A 410 14.42 -1.40 -3.36
N ASN A 411 15.27 -1.79 -2.40
CA ASN A 411 14.89 -2.62 -1.27
C ASN A 411 14.65 -4.13 -1.54
N LEU A 412 15.33 -4.78 -2.49
CA LEU A 412 15.21 -6.25 -2.73
C LEU A 412 15.29 -7.12 -1.44
N LYS A 413 16.34 -6.94 -0.62
CA LYS A 413 16.49 -7.65 0.66
C LYS A 413 15.33 -7.35 1.63
N LYS A 414 14.92 -6.08 1.72
CA LYS A 414 13.80 -5.64 2.56
C LYS A 414 12.48 -6.29 2.14
N ARG A 415 12.20 -6.31 0.83
CA ARG A 415 11.02 -6.95 0.22
C ARG A 415 10.98 -8.42 0.59
N PHE A 416 12.09 -9.12 0.40
CA PHE A 416 12.19 -10.53 0.77
C PHE A 416 11.94 -10.75 2.27
N LEU A 417 12.59 -9.97 3.14
CA LEU A 417 12.39 -10.03 4.60
C LEU A 417 10.94 -9.76 4.99
N PHE A 418 10.30 -8.76 4.39
CA PHE A 418 8.90 -8.43 4.62
C PHE A 418 8.00 -9.63 4.32
N ASP A 419 8.15 -10.21 3.13
CA ASP A 419 7.35 -11.34 2.66
C ASP A 419 7.47 -12.59 3.55
N VAL A 420 8.71 -13.01 3.83
CA VAL A 420 8.95 -14.23 4.62
C VAL A 420 8.57 -14.02 6.09
N SER A 421 8.69 -12.80 6.61
CA SER A 421 8.24 -12.47 7.96
C SER A 421 6.72 -12.54 8.08
N GLY A 422 5.99 -11.99 7.09
CA GLY A 422 4.53 -12.06 7.05
C GLY A 422 4.02 -13.50 7.00
N THR A 423 4.63 -14.30 6.13
CA THR A 423 4.34 -15.73 5.98
C THR A 423 4.58 -16.48 7.28
N ALA A 424 5.72 -16.27 7.95
CA ALA A 424 6.03 -16.96 9.20
C ALA A 424 5.13 -16.54 10.37
N ASP A 425 4.73 -15.27 10.45
CA ASP A 425 3.84 -14.82 11.50
C ASP A 425 2.45 -15.46 11.35
N ARG A 426 1.87 -15.44 10.14
CA ARG A 426 0.62 -16.15 9.87
C ARG A 426 0.75 -17.65 10.11
N LEU A 427 1.86 -18.27 9.71
CA LEU A 427 2.09 -19.69 9.93
C LEU A 427 2.04 -20.05 11.42
N LEU A 428 2.67 -19.25 12.29
CA LEU A 428 2.58 -19.43 13.75
C LEU A 428 1.14 -19.38 14.25
N GLU A 429 0.37 -18.41 13.77
CA GLU A 429 -1.05 -18.27 14.14
C GLU A 429 -1.88 -19.48 13.71
N ARG A 430 -1.66 -20.00 12.50
CA ARG A 430 -2.43 -21.13 11.95
C ARG A 430 -2.06 -22.44 12.60
N VAL A 431 -0.76 -22.73 12.75
CA VAL A 431 -0.28 -23.97 13.36
C VAL A 431 -0.72 -24.04 14.82
N ALA A 432 -0.68 -22.93 15.57
CA ALA A 432 -1.13 -22.89 16.96
C ALA A 432 -2.61 -23.24 17.15
N LYS A 433 -3.44 -23.16 16.09
CA LYS A 433 -4.87 -23.50 16.13
C LYS A 433 -5.14 -24.99 15.88
N VAL A 434 -4.14 -25.77 15.49
CA VAL A 434 -4.29 -27.20 15.16
C VAL A 434 -3.34 -28.03 16.02
N THR A 435 -3.83 -28.53 17.15
CA THR A 435 -3.05 -29.29 18.14
C THR A 435 -2.26 -30.44 17.52
N ASP A 436 -2.89 -31.18 16.61
CA ASP A 436 -2.29 -32.34 15.92
C ASP A 436 -1.07 -31.98 15.07
N ILE A 437 -1.02 -30.76 14.52
CA ILE A 437 0.16 -30.23 13.84
C ILE A 437 1.13 -29.67 14.88
N ALA A 438 0.67 -28.83 15.81
CA ALA A 438 1.51 -28.14 16.79
C ALA A 438 2.34 -29.08 17.67
N ASP A 439 1.79 -30.25 18.05
CA ASP A 439 2.46 -31.23 18.91
C ASP A 439 3.39 -32.19 18.14
N SER A 440 3.27 -32.25 16.81
CA SER A 440 4.15 -33.04 15.96
C SER A 440 5.59 -32.50 15.98
N GLU A 441 6.59 -33.37 15.77
CA GLU A 441 7.99 -32.95 15.72
C GLU A 441 8.25 -31.95 14.58
N ALA A 442 7.63 -32.17 13.41
CA ALA A 442 7.68 -31.23 12.30
C ALA A 442 7.03 -29.88 12.63
N GLY A 443 5.86 -29.89 13.28
CA GLY A 443 5.17 -28.66 13.70
C GLY A 443 5.94 -27.86 14.75
N LYS A 444 6.55 -28.51 15.74
CA LYS A 444 7.46 -27.85 16.69
C LYS A 444 8.66 -27.22 16.00
N ALA A 445 9.24 -27.91 15.01
CA ALA A 445 10.35 -27.38 14.22
C ALA A 445 9.94 -26.15 13.40
N ILE A 446 8.75 -26.19 12.77
CA ILE A 446 8.16 -25.03 12.07
C ILE A 446 7.98 -23.86 13.04
N ILE A 447 7.34 -24.08 14.19
CA ILE A 447 7.10 -23.03 15.19
C ILE A 447 8.42 -22.41 15.66
N LYS A 448 9.42 -23.24 15.95
CA LYS A 448 10.73 -22.78 16.40
C LYS A 448 11.41 -21.93 15.31
N ALA A 449 11.50 -22.44 14.09
CA ALA A 449 12.14 -21.75 12.98
C ALA A 449 11.45 -20.41 12.66
N SER A 450 10.12 -20.39 12.63
CA SER A 450 9.34 -19.16 12.42
C SER A 450 9.58 -18.12 13.52
N LYS A 451 9.63 -18.52 14.80
CA LYS A 451 9.93 -17.60 15.92
C LYS A 451 11.34 -17.03 15.84
N GLU A 452 12.33 -17.88 15.55
CA GLU A 452 13.72 -17.46 15.40
C GLU A 452 13.90 -16.51 14.22
N MET A 453 13.23 -16.78 13.10
CA MET A 453 13.24 -15.91 11.93
C MET A 453 12.62 -14.55 12.22
N LEU A 454 11.43 -14.51 12.84
CA LEU A 454 10.79 -13.25 13.22
C LEU A 454 11.67 -12.44 14.18
N LYS A 455 12.32 -13.08 15.15
CA LYS A 455 13.27 -12.43 16.05
C LYS A 455 14.48 -11.86 15.30
N ALA A 456 15.00 -12.57 14.29
CA ALA A 456 16.13 -12.10 13.48
C ALA A 456 15.77 -10.86 12.63
N ILE A 457 14.53 -10.78 12.15
CA ILE A 457 14.02 -9.70 11.28
C ILE A 457 13.62 -8.46 12.09
N TRP A 458 12.82 -8.64 13.15
CA TRP A 458 12.16 -7.55 13.86
C TRP A 458 12.88 -7.09 15.13
N GLY A 459 13.85 -7.87 15.63
CA GLY A 459 14.32 -7.75 17.00
C GLY A 459 13.42 -8.50 17.97
N GLY A 460 13.96 -8.84 19.15
CA GLY A 460 13.26 -9.61 20.19
C GLY A 460 12.22 -8.80 20.95
#